data_AF-A0A6V8DYH6-F1
#
_entry.id   AF-A0A6V8DYH6-F1
#
_cell.length_a   1.000
_cell.length_b   1.000
_cell.length_c   1.000
_cell.angle_alpha   90.00
_cell.angle_beta   90.00
_cell.angle_gamma   90.00
#
_symmetry.space_group_name_H-M   'P 1'
#
loop_
_entity.id
_entity.type
_entity.pdbx_description
1 polymer ?
#
loop_
_entity_poly.entity_id
_entity_poly.type
_entity_poly.pdbx_seq_one_letter_code
_entity_poly.pdbx_strand_id
1 'polypeptide(L)'
;MESGKKNPWPLRILIASMVCFVLGSIIVLGQMNTFGDALDPERNNIGSIDLNTESQELITVDDAGCYRAYGINFEGNVTLAEVDGSDAKDDVAESRCKLDWSAMSADGSVEYSVLGSWELSAGEYLLKADCESGCADETVWLTSIDKMESDLIGSPMVVIGATLCCLGIFLLPLSGVLLAFSQNRKQRVMMVVGPDGKLMPLTDLTPDVVQGQIDSINQGATDGVGFDVRTGEYINQQQDRNPEQMDGSSDVRAGSMLTTEQVYALMRGDVDAATPQEEEQQVADPFPTPAIEQARTIPAVADVKPKAQPDRKIPKAQNEDWQSWDED
;
A
#
# COMPACT_ATOMS: atom_id res chain seq x y z
N MET A 1 32.20 20.14 -4.82
CA MET A 1 30.81 20.34 -5.27
C MET A 1 30.29 19.04 -5.86
N GLU A 2 29.84 18.11 -5.03
CA GLU A 2 29.10 16.95 -5.52
C GLU A 2 27.64 17.35 -5.67
N SER A 3 27.22 17.53 -6.92
CA SER A 3 25.81 17.65 -7.29
C SER A 3 25.09 16.42 -6.77
N GLY A 4 24.29 16.59 -5.72
CA GLY A 4 23.49 15.53 -5.13
C GLY A 4 22.58 14.93 -6.20
N LYS A 5 22.97 13.76 -6.73
CA LYS A 5 22.25 13.01 -7.76
C LYS A 5 20.82 12.76 -7.25
N LYS A 6 19.85 13.53 -7.77
CA LYS A 6 18.42 13.27 -7.57
C LYS A 6 18.18 11.81 -7.98
N ASN A 7 17.70 10.95 -7.07
CA ASN A 7 17.30 9.60 -7.46
C ASN A 7 16.13 9.71 -8.44
N PRO A 8 16.31 9.41 -9.75
CA PRO A 8 15.29 9.64 -10.76
C PRO A 8 14.20 8.56 -10.76
N TRP A 9 14.27 7.60 -9.83
CA TRP A 9 13.41 6.43 -9.82
C TRP A 9 11.90 6.75 -9.70
N PRO A 10 11.43 7.63 -8.79
CA PRO A 10 10.02 7.98 -8.71
C PRO A 10 9.50 8.65 -10.00
N LEU A 11 10.33 9.48 -10.62
CA LEU A 11 9.98 10.13 -11.89
C LEU A 11 9.90 9.13 -13.05
N ARG A 12 10.78 8.14 -13.09
CA ARG A 12 10.76 7.07 -14.11
C ARG A 12 9.51 6.21 -13.98
N ILE A 13 9.09 5.89 -12.76
CA ILE A 13 7.85 5.12 -12.52
C ILE A 13 6.64 5.94 -12.96
N LEU A 14 6.58 7.23 -12.65
CA LEU A 14 5.48 8.09 -13.06
C LEU A 14 5.36 8.14 -14.60
N ILE A 15 6.49 8.31 -15.30
CA ILE A 15 6.48 8.31 -16.77
C ILE A 15 6.06 6.94 -17.29
N ALA A 16 6.60 5.84 -16.74
CA ALA A 16 6.24 4.49 -17.14
C ALA A 16 4.76 4.19 -16.92
N SER A 17 4.19 4.58 -15.77
CA SER A 17 2.77 4.37 -15.46
C SER A 17 1.86 5.18 -16.38
N MET A 18 2.26 6.42 -16.72
CA MET A 18 1.54 7.24 -17.69
C MET A 18 1.55 6.59 -19.09
N VAL A 19 2.70 6.08 -19.53
CA VAL A 19 2.80 5.35 -20.81
C VAL A 19 1.98 4.08 -20.80
N CYS A 20 2.04 3.28 -19.73
CA CYS A 20 1.23 2.06 -19.58
C CYS A 20 -0.28 2.37 -19.59
N PHE A 21 -0.70 3.42 -18.88
CA PHE A 21 -2.09 3.86 -18.88
C PHE A 21 -2.58 4.27 -20.27
N VAL A 22 -1.81 5.12 -20.97
CA VAL A 22 -2.18 5.59 -22.31
C VAL A 22 -2.19 4.44 -23.32
N LEU A 23 -1.15 3.60 -23.35
CA LEU A 23 -1.08 2.47 -24.28
C LEU A 23 -2.15 1.43 -23.97
N GLY A 24 -2.36 1.08 -22.69
CA GLY A 24 -3.41 0.17 -22.27
C GLY A 24 -4.80 0.69 -22.66
N SER A 25 -5.06 1.98 -22.46
CA SER A 25 -6.33 2.60 -22.83
C SER A 25 -6.57 2.55 -24.35
N ILE A 26 -5.56 2.86 -25.16
CA ILE A 26 -5.67 2.78 -26.63
C ILE A 26 -5.97 1.35 -27.08
N ILE A 27 -5.31 0.36 -26.48
CA ILE A 27 -5.55 -1.05 -26.81
C ILE A 27 -6.98 -1.45 -26.43
N VAL A 28 -7.44 -1.15 -25.21
CA VAL A 28 -8.80 -1.48 -24.75
C VAL A 28 -9.86 -0.80 -25.62
N LEU A 29 -9.70 0.49 -25.93
CA LEU A 29 -10.60 1.22 -26.82
C LEU A 29 -10.61 0.64 -28.23
N GLY A 30 -9.47 0.16 -28.72
CA GLY A 30 -9.38 -0.55 -30.00
C GLY A 30 -10.07 -1.92 -30.02
N GLN A 31 -10.43 -2.46 -28.85
CA GLN A 31 -11.12 -3.74 -28.70
C GLN A 31 -12.61 -3.58 -28.34
N MET A 32 -13.19 -2.38 -28.40
CA MET A 32 -14.60 -2.15 -28.03
C MET A 32 -15.60 -3.06 -28.77
N ASN A 33 -15.33 -3.41 -30.04
CA ASN A 33 -16.18 -4.35 -30.77
C ASN A 33 -16.21 -5.74 -30.11
N THR A 34 -15.07 -6.23 -29.61
CA THR A 34 -15.02 -7.53 -28.92
C THR A 34 -15.75 -7.50 -27.59
N PHE A 35 -15.73 -6.36 -26.88
CA PHE A 35 -16.56 -6.17 -25.69
C PHE A 35 -18.04 -6.16 -26.04
N GLY A 36 -18.42 -5.44 -27.10
CA GLY A 36 -19.79 -5.40 -27.58
C GLY A 36 -20.29 -6.78 -28.00
N ASP A 37 -19.54 -7.51 -28.81
CA ASP A 37 -19.93 -8.83 -29.27
C ASP A 37 -20.07 -9.86 -28.13
N ALA A 38 -19.26 -9.74 -27.07
CA ALA A 38 -19.31 -10.64 -25.93
C ALA A 38 -20.41 -10.27 -24.91
N LEU A 39 -20.61 -8.97 -24.63
CA LEU A 39 -21.52 -8.49 -23.57
C LEU A 39 -22.95 -8.21 -24.05
N ASP A 40 -23.17 -8.16 -25.37
CA ASP A 40 -24.48 -7.93 -25.95
C ASP A 40 -25.28 -9.25 -26.02
N PRO A 41 -26.37 -9.41 -25.24
CA PRO A 41 -27.21 -10.60 -25.27
C PRO A 41 -27.87 -10.81 -26.63
N GLU A 42 -28.07 -9.77 -27.43
CA GLU A 42 -28.62 -9.92 -28.79
C GLU A 42 -27.65 -10.70 -29.70
N ARG A 43 -26.34 -10.54 -29.47
CA ARG A 43 -25.28 -11.19 -30.27
C ARG A 43 -24.78 -12.50 -29.67
N ASN A 44 -24.77 -12.59 -28.34
CA ASN A 44 -24.24 -13.72 -27.58
C ASN A 44 -25.35 -14.45 -26.79
N ASN A 45 -26.50 -14.70 -27.41
CA ASN A 45 -27.52 -15.57 -26.84
C ASN A 45 -27.40 -17.02 -27.32
N ILE A 46 -28.08 -17.88 -26.58
CA ILE A 46 -28.29 -19.30 -26.91
C ILE A 46 -29.74 -19.53 -27.33
N GLY A 47 -30.66 -18.65 -26.91
CA GLY A 47 -32.05 -18.60 -27.36
C GLY A 47 -32.66 -17.23 -27.08
N SER A 48 -33.76 -16.91 -27.77
CA SER A 48 -34.43 -15.62 -27.65
C SER A 48 -35.93 -15.75 -27.89
N ILE A 49 -36.73 -15.35 -26.91
CA ILE A 49 -38.19 -15.35 -27.01
C ILE A 49 -38.66 -13.97 -27.42
N ASP A 50 -39.31 -13.86 -28.57
CA ASP A 50 -40.09 -12.70 -28.96
C ASP A 50 -41.54 -12.85 -28.48
N LEU A 51 -41.90 -12.09 -27.46
CA LEU A 51 -43.18 -12.20 -26.75
C LEU A 51 -44.37 -11.73 -27.58
N ASN A 52 -44.13 -11.13 -28.74
CA ASN A 52 -45.17 -10.86 -29.73
C ASN A 52 -45.67 -12.14 -30.43
N THR A 53 -44.80 -13.14 -30.57
CA THR A 53 -45.06 -14.34 -31.39
C THR A 53 -45.28 -15.57 -30.52
N GLU A 54 -44.49 -15.74 -29.48
CA GLU A 54 -44.51 -16.92 -28.62
C GLU A 54 -44.10 -16.57 -27.18
N SER A 55 -44.65 -17.30 -26.21
CA SER A 55 -44.36 -17.11 -24.78
C SER A 55 -43.41 -18.17 -24.21
N GLN A 56 -43.00 -19.13 -25.05
CA GLN A 56 -42.12 -20.23 -24.66
C GLN A 56 -41.26 -20.68 -25.84
N GLU A 57 -39.99 -21.01 -25.57
CA GLU A 57 -39.05 -21.54 -26.57
C GLU A 57 -38.22 -22.69 -25.96
N LEU A 58 -37.96 -23.72 -26.77
CA LEU A 58 -37.08 -24.81 -26.40
C LEU A 58 -35.63 -24.41 -26.71
N ILE A 59 -34.78 -24.44 -25.68
CA ILE A 59 -33.38 -24.04 -25.74
C ILE A 59 -32.49 -25.23 -25.41
N THR A 60 -31.47 -25.43 -26.24
CA THR A 60 -30.46 -26.46 -26.02
C THR A 60 -29.24 -25.86 -25.32
N VAL A 61 -28.89 -26.40 -24.16
CA VAL A 61 -27.73 -26.02 -23.37
C VAL A 61 -26.62 -27.03 -23.65
N ASP A 62 -25.57 -26.60 -24.35
CA ASP A 62 -24.45 -27.47 -24.72
C ASP A 62 -23.46 -27.69 -23.56
N ASP A 63 -23.17 -26.63 -22.80
CA ASP A 63 -22.19 -26.61 -21.73
C ASP A 63 -22.86 -26.41 -20.37
N ALA A 64 -22.40 -27.15 -19.35
CA ALA A 64 -22.84 -26.90 -17.99
C ALA A 64 -22.22 -25.60 -17.47
N GLY A 65 -23.03 -24.73 -16.87
CA GLY A 65 -22.56 -23.43 -16.40
C GLY A 65 -23.66 -22.50 -15.89
N CYS A 66 -23.29 -21.23 -15.73
CA CYS A 66 -24.16 -20.16 -15.28
C CYS A 66 -24.86 -19.46 -16.46
N TYR A 67 -26.19 -19.42 -16.42
CA TYR A 67 -27.05 -18.82 -17.43
C TYR A 67 -27.89 -17.69 -16.82
N ARG A 68 -28.17 -16.68 -17.62
CA ARG A 68 -28.94 -15.51 -17.19
C ARG A 68 -29.86 -15.03 -18.31
N ALA A 69 -31.10 -14.71 -17.94
CA ALA A 69 -32.07 -14.10 -18.84
C ALA A 69 -31.99 -12.58 -18.74
N TYR A 70 -31.99 -11.93 -19.89
CA TYR A 70 -31.90 -10.49 -20.05
C TYR A 70 -33.12 -9.97 -20.82
N GLY A 71 -33.63 -8.80 -20.44
CA GLY A 71 -34.69 -8.11 -21.17
C GLY A 71 -34.58 -6.59 -21.03
N ILE A 72 -35.27 -5.87 -21.90
CA ILE A 72 -35.30 -4.40 -21.90
C ILE A 72 -36.60 -3.95 -21.25
N ASN A 73 -36.52 -3.38 -20.04
CA ASN A 73 -37.69 -2.90 -19.28
C ASN A 73 -38.82 -3.93 -19.12
N PHE A 74 -38.49 -5.21 -19.04
CA PHE A 74 -39.47 -6.29 -18.94
C PHE A 74 -40.13 -6.31 -17.56
N GLU A 75 -41.46 -6.26 -17.54
CA GLU A 75 -42.29 -6.35 -16.33
C GLU A 75 -43.04 -7.68 -16.31
N GLY A 76 -42.41 -8.70 -15.74
CA GLY A 76 -42.95 -10.04 -15.66
C GLY A 76 -42.02 -11.01 -14.93
N ASN A 77 -42.32 -12.30 -15.05
CA ASN A 77 -41.47 -13.36 -14.53
C ASN A 77 -40.98 -14.27 -15.66
N VAL A 78 -39.72 -14.70 -15.55
CA VAL A 78 -39.10 -15.64 -16.48
C VAL A 78 -38.81 -16.92 -15.71
N THR A 79 -39.35 -18.03 -16.19
CA THR A 79 -39.13 -19.35 -15.59
C THR A 79 -38.49 -20.28 -16.61
N LEU A 80 -37.76 -21.27 -16.10
CA LEU A 80 -37.07 -22.25 -16.91
C LEU A 80 -37.45 -23.64 -16.41
N ALA A 81 -37.82 -24.55 -17.30
CA ALA A 81 -38.13 -25.94 -16.97
C ALA A 81 -37.21 -26.90 -17.72
N GLU A 82 -36.70 -27.94 -17.07
CA GLU A 82 -35.92 -28.99 -17.75
C GLU A 82 -36.85 -29.84 -18.63
N VAL A 83 -36.41 -30.21 -19.83
CA VAL A 83 -37.16 -31.09 -20.74
C VAL A 83 -36.45 -32.43 -20.85
N ASP A 84 -37.18 -33.51 -20.59
CA ASP A 84 -36.68 -34.88 -20.73
C ASP A 84 -37.56 -35.63 -21.74
N GLY A 85 -37.16 -35.56 -23.02
CA GLY A 85 -37.93 -36.11 -24.12
C GLY A 85 -39.11 -35.23 -24.52
N SER A 86 -40.35 -35.64 -24.19
CA SER A 86 -41.58 -34.93 -24.58
C SER A 86 -42.30 -34.24 -23.42
N ASP A 87 -41.86 -34.49 -22.18
CA ASP A 87 -42.47 -33.95 -20.97
C ASP A 87 -41.54 -32.89 -20.37
N ALA A 88 -42.09 -31.71 -20.06
CA ALA A 88 -41.42 -30.71 -19.24
C ALA A 88 -41.49 -31.15 -17.77
N LYS A 89 -40.32 -31.19 -17.10
CA LYS A 89 -40.21 -31.43 -15.65
C LYS A 89 -40.61 -30.18 -14.86
N ASP A 90 -40.44 -30.25 -13.55
CA ASP A 90 -40.61 -29.12 -12.64
C ASP A 90 -39.65 -27.96 -13.00
N ASP A 91 -40.06 -26.74 -12.67
CA ASP A 91 -39.28 -25.53 -12.94
C ASP A 91 -37.94 -25.58 -12.16
N VAL A 92 -36.86 -25.20 -12.86
CA VAL A 92 -35.51 -25.12 -12.32
C VAL A 92 -35.45 -23.96 -11.33
N ALA A 93 -35.02 -24.27 -10.10
CA ALA A 93 -34.87 -23.26 -9.06
C ALA A 93 -33.86 -22.18 -9.47
N GLU A 94 -34.22 -20.91 -9.30
CA GLU A 94 -33.30 -19.80 -9.52
C GLU A 94 -32.10 -19.89 -8.57
N SER A 95 -30.92 -19.65 -9.12
CA SER A 95 -29.66 -19.64 -8.38
C SER A 95 -28.87 -18.40 -8.74
N ARG A 96 -28.21 -17.80 -7.75
CA ARG A 96 -27.33 -16.65 -8.01
C ARG A 96 -26.01 -17.12 -8.60
N CYS A 97 -25.76 -16.78 -9.85
CA CYS A 97 -24.46 -16.93 -10.48
C CYS A 97 -23.42 -16.08 -9.74
N LYS A 98 -22.17 -16.58 -9.60
CA LYS A 98 -21.11 -15.89 -8.85
C LYS A 98 -20.59 -14.62 -9.51
N LEU A 99 -20.83 -14.47 -10.82
CA LEU A 99 -20.30 -13.42 -11.65
C LEU A 99 -21.41 -12.42 -11.98
N ASP A 100 -21.19 -11.16 -11.62
CA ASP A 100 -22.12 -10.05 -11.86
C ASP A 100 -21.65 -9.16 -13.02
N TRP A 101 -21.51 -9.77 -14.20
CA TRP A 101 -21.38 -8.98 -15.43
C TRP A 101 -22.73 -8.40 -15.81
N SER A 102 -22.80 -7.08 -15.92
CA SER A 102 -23.93 -6.39 -16.53
C SER A 102 -23.81 -6.49 -18.05
N ALA A 103 -24.89 -6.89 -18.70
CA ALA A 103 -24.96 -6.93 -20.15
C ALA A 103 -25.27 -5.53 -20.70
N MET A 104 -24.68 -5.21 -21.85
CA MET A 104 -24.80 -3.92 -22.51
C MET A 104 -24.73 -4.14 -24.01
N SER A 105 -25.53 -3.38 -24.77
CA SER A 105 -25.52 -3.52 -26.23
C SER A 105 -24.16 -3.12 -26.81
N ALA A 106 -23.81 -3.66 -27.97
CA ALA A 106 -22.54 -3.39 -28.62
C ALA A 106 -22.32 -1.90 -28.96
N ASP A 107 -23.40 -1.11 -29.06
CA ASP A 107 -23.35 0.34 -29.27
C ASP A 107 -23.32 1.16 -27.96
N GLY A 108 -23.52 0.49 -26.81
CA GLY A 108 -23.61 1.11 -25.49
C GLY A 108 -24.88 1.92 -25.23
N SER A 109 -25.91 1.80 -26.09
CA SER A 109 -27.13 2.60 -25.96
C SER A 109 -28.22 1.94 -25.12
N VAL A 110 -28.21 0.60 -25.07
CA VAL A 110 -29.19 -0.20 -24.33
C VAL A 110 -28.50 -0.93 -23.17
N GLU A 111 -29.05 -0.74 -21.97
CA GLU A 111 -28.71 -1.51 -20.78
C GLU A 111 -29.79 -2.58 -20.57
N TYR A 112 -29.36 -3.82 -20.35
CA TYR A 112 -30.27 -4.95 -20.17
C TYR A 112 -30.51 -5.21 -18.68
N SER A 113 -31.78 -5.41 -18.32
CA SER A 113 -32.16 -5.83 -16.97
C SER A 113 -32.05 -7.34 -16.83
N VAL A 114 -31.59 -7.78 -15.66
CA VAL A 114 -31.49 -9.21 -15.32
C VAL A 114 -32.85 -9.68 -14.84
N LEU A 115 -33.43 -10.67 -15.54
CA LEU A 115 -34.76 -11.20 -15.24
C LEU A 115 -34.71 -12.44 -14.35
N GLY A 116 -33.67 -13.26 -14.50
CA GLY A 116 -33.46 -14.46 -13.71
C GLY A 116 -32.09 -15.08 -14.00
N SER A 117 -31.61 -15.92 -13.09
CA SER A 117 -30.34 -16.62 -13.25
C SER A 117 -30.41 -18.06 -12.74
N TRP A 118 -29.73 -18.96 -13.45
CA TRP A 118 -29.76 -20.40 -13.20
C TRP A 118 -28.40 -21.04 -13.44
N GLU A 119 -28.08 -22.06 -12.66
CA GLU A 119 -26.96 -22.97 -12.89
C GLU A 119 -27.50 -24.21 -13.59
N LEU A 120 -27.15 -24.37 -14.87
CA LEU A 120 -27.71 -25.39 -15.74
C LEU A 120 -26.66 -26.45 -16.07
N SER A 121 -27.11 -27.71 -16.19
CA SER A 121 -26.33 -28.78 -16.81
C SER A 121 -26.64 -28.89 -18.31
N ALA A 122 -25.75 -29.50 -19.09
CA ALA A 122 -26.00 -29.76 -20.51
C ALA A 122 -27.30 -30.57 -20.71
N GLY A 123 -28.19 -30.08 -21.57
CA GLY A 123 -29.55 -30.63 -21.75
C GLY A 123 -30.50 -29.69 -22.49
N GLU A 124 -31.74 -30.11 -22.65
CA GLU A 124 -32.82 -29.30 -23.25
C GLU A 124 -33.65 -28.65 -22.14
N TYR A 125 -33.95 -27.36 -22.29
CA TYR A 125 -34.73 -26.59 -21.34
C TYR A 125 -35.81 -25.79 -22.07
N LEU A 126 -36.97 -25.64 -21.45
CA LEU A 126 -38.06 -24.82 -21.93
C LEU A 126 -38.03 -23.50 -21.17
N LEU A 127 -37.67 -22.43 -21.87
CA LEU A 127 -37.75 -21.07 -21.34
C LEU A 127 -39.17 -20.57 -21.51
N LYS A 128 -39.75 -20.02 -20.45
CA LYS A 128 -41.10 -19.45 -20.42
C LYS A 128 -41.03 -18.05 -19.85
N ALA A 129 -41.70 -17.11 -20.49
CA ALA A 129 -41.79 -15.75 -20.01
C ALA A 129 -43.27 -15.37 -19.88
N ASP A 130 -43.67 -15.01 -18.66
CA ASP A 130 -45.02 -14.61 -18.31
C ASP A 130 -45.03 -13.12 -17.95
N CYS A 131 -45.83 -12.35 -18.69
CA CYS A 131 -45.93 -10.90 -18.54
C CYS A 131 -47.12 -10.49 -17.69
N GLU A 132 -46.95 -9.54 -16.76
CA GLU A 132 -48.05 -9.07 -15.92
C GLU A 132 -49.00 -8.10 -16.67
N SER A 133 -48.46 -7.29 -17.59
CA SER A 133 -49.25 -6.32 -18.36
C SER A 133 -48.82 -6.25 -19.83
N GLY A 134 -49.25 -7.23 -20.64
CA GLY A 134 -49.19 -7.18 -22.11
C GLY A 134 -47.82 -6.83 -22.69
N CYS A 135 -46.98 -7.84 -22.92
CA CYS A 135 -45.71 -7.70 -23.61
C CYS A 135 -45.91 -7.33 -25.08
N ALA A 136 -45.81 -6.04 -25.39
CA ALA A 136 -45.73 -5.57 -26.76
C ALA A 136 -44.28 -5.15 -27.04
N ASP A 137 -43.65 -5.82 -28.00
CA ASP A 137 -42.27 -5.56 -28.45
C ASP A 137 -41.18 -5.84 -27.40
N GLU A 138 -41.41 -6.80 -26.50
CA GLU A 138 -40.41 -7.25 -25.53
C GLU A 138 -39.78 -8.57 -25.99
N THR A 139 -38.44 -8.61 -25.99
CA THR A 139 -37.66 -9.82 -26.28
C THR A 139 -36.84 -10.18 -25.05
N VAL A 140 -36.83 -11.47 -24.73
CA VAL A 140 -36.02 -12.02 -23.64
C VAL A 140 -34.91 -12.88 -24.25
N TRP A 141 -33.67 -12.59 -23.88
CA TRP A 141 -32.49 -13.33 -24.34
C TRP A 141 -31.93 -14.17 -23.20
N LEU A 142 -31.63 -15.44 -23.48
CA LEU A 142 -30.92 -16.32 -22.56
C LEU A 142 -29.45 -16.43 -22.98
N THR A 143 -28.54 -16.06 -22.09
CA THR A 143 -27.09 -16.06 -22.36
C THR A 143 -26.32 -16.81 -21.27
N SER A 144 -25.24 -17.48 -21.67
CA SER A 144 -24.25 -18.05 -20.75
C SER A 144 -23.27 -16.98 -20.28
N ILE A 145 -23.19 -16.79 -18.96
CA ILE A 145 -22.28 -15.83 -18.33
C ILE A 145 -20.83 -16.31 -18.39
N ASP A 146 -20.63 -17.62 -18.24
CA ASP A 146 -19.30 -18.22 -18.32
C ASP A 146 -18.71 -18.04 -19.73
N LYS A 147 -19.56 -18.12 -20.75
CA LYS A 147 -19.16 -17.83 -22.14
C LYS A 147 -18.77 -16.37 -22.33
N MET A 148 -19.55 -15.42 -21.80
CA MET A 148 -19.22 -13.99 -21.83
C MET A 148 -17.84 -13.72 -21.22
N GLU A 149 -17.52 -14.31 -20.06
CA GLU A 149 -16.20 -14.19 -19.44
C GLU A 149 -15.12 -14.79 -20.34
N SER A 150 -15.34 -16.01 -20.83
CA SER A 150 -14.35 -16.74 -21.63
C SER A 150 -14.03 -16.03 -22.95
N ASP A 151 -15.00 -15.37 -23.57
CA ASP A 151 -14.80 -14.61 -24.81
C ASP A 151 -14.00 -13.32 -24.56
N LEU A 152 -14.25 -12.63 -23.44
CA LEU A 152 -13.50 -11.44 -23.04
C LEU A 152 -12.04 -11.76 -22.66
N ILE A 153 -11.84 -12.80 -21.84
CA ILE A 153 -10.50 -13.23 -21.41
C ILE A 153 -9.77 -13.98 -22.53
N GLY A 154 -10.51 -14.59 -23.45
CA GLY A 154 -9.99 -15.30 -24.61
C GLY A 154 -9.25 -14.39 -25.59
N SER A 155 -9.58 -13.09 -25.64
CA SER A 155 -8.88 -12.11 -26.47
C SER A 155 -7.56 -11.66 -25.83
N PRO A 156 -6.39 -12.02 -26.41
CA PRO A 156 -5.10 -11.65 -25.82
C PRO A 156 -4.89 -10.13 -25.76
N MET A 157 -5.45 -9.40 -26.73
CA MET A 157 -5.35 -7.94 -26.77
C MET A 157 -6.19 -7.29 -25.66
N VAL A 158 -7.37 -7.82 -25.36
CA VAL A 158 -8.19 -7.36 -24.24
C VAL A 158 -7.45 -7.58 -22.92
N VAL A 159 -6.90 -8.78 -22.70
CA VAL A 159 -6.15 -9.10 -21.48
C VAL A 159 -4.90 -8.23 -21.33
N ILE A 160 -4.09 -8.08 -22.38
CA ILE A 160 -2.89 -7.23 -22.35
C ILE A 160 -3.27 -5.76 -22.14
N GLY A 161 -4.29 -5.28 -22.83
CA GLY A 161 -4.79 -3.91 -22.69
C GLY A 161 -5.30 -3.63 -21.29
N ALA A 162 -6.16 -4.50 -20.75
CA ALA A 162 -6.72 -4.38 -19.41
C ALA A 162 -5.63 -4.43 -18.34
N THR A 163 -4.70 -5.39 -18.41
CA THR A 163 -3.60 -5.49 -17.43
C THR A 163 -2.67 -4.27 -17.46
N LEU A 164 -2.27 -3.78 -18.64
CA LEU A 164 -1.46 -2.57 -18.78
C LEU A 164 -2.18 -1.32 -18.28
N CYS A 165 -3.49 -1.21 -18.55
CA CYS A 165 -4.32 -0.12 -18.08
C CYS A 165 -4.42 -0.11 -16.55
N CYS A 166 -4.77 -1.27 -15.95
CA CYS A 166 -4.85 -1.43 -14.50
C CYS A 166 -3.50 -1.16 -13.81
N LEU A 167 -2.38 -1.65 -14.36
CA LEU A 167 -1.05 -1.32 -13.85
C LEU A 167 -0.78 0.19 -13.89
N GLY A 168 -1.21 0.88 -14.95
CA GLY A 168 -1.16 2.35 -15.02
C GLY A 168 -1.95 3.00 -13.89
N ILE A 169 -3.21 2.60 -13.69
CA ILE A 169 -4.11 3.16 -12.67
C ILE A 169 -3.56 2.95 -11.25
N PHE A 170 -3.00 1.78 -10.93
CA PHE A 170 -2.43 1.51 -9.60
C PHE A 170 -1.07 2.18 -9.38
N LEU A 171 -0.23 2.27 -10.41
CA LEU A 171 1.10 2.86 -10.28
C LEU A 171 1.10 4.38 -10.28
N LEU A 172 0.12 5.03 -10.93
CA LEU A 172 -0.01 6.49 -10.93
C LEU A 172 -0.08 7.11 -9.52
N PRO A 173 -1.02 6.72 -8.63
CA PRO A 173 -1.09 7.28 -7.28
C PRO A 173 0.15 6.94 -6.44
N LEU A 174 0.67 5.70 -6.56
CA LEU A 174 1.89 5.30 -5.86
C LEU A 174 3.10 6.15 -6.27
N SER A 175 3.25 6.42 -7.56
CA SER A 175 4.34 7.24 -8.10
C SER A 175 4.24 8.70 -7.65
N GLY A 176 3.01 9.25 -7.58
CA GLY A 176 2.75 10.60 -7.08
C GLY A 176 3.16 10.76 -5.62
N VAL A 177 2.79 9.81 -4.76
CA VAL A 177 3.17 9.80 -3.34
C VAL A 177 4.68 9.70 -3.17
N LEU A 178 5.35 8.79 -3.88
CA LEU A 178 6.81 8.66 -3.84
C LEU A 178 7.53 9.93 -4.30
N LEU A 179 6.99 10.61 -5.31
CA LEU A 179 7.55 11.85 -5.82
C LEU A 179 7.39 12.99 -4.80
N ALA A 180 6.24 13.11 -4.13
CA ALA A 180 6.01 14.07 -3.06
C ALA A 180 6.99 13.87 -1.88
N PHE A 181 7.17 12.64 -1.41
CA PHE A 181 8.15 12.33 -0.36
C PHE A 181 9.60 12.61 -0.80
N SER A 182 9.93 12.36 -2.07
CA SER A 182 11.27 12.67 -2.60
C SER A 182 11.56 14.19 -2.68
N GLN A 183 10.52 15.01 -2.87
CA GLN A 183 10.62 16.47 -2.90
C GLN A 183 10.71 17.05 -1.50
N ASN A 184 9.96 16.52 -0.52
CA ASN A 184 10.04 16.97 0.87
C ASN A 184 11.44 16.77 1.49
N ARG A 185 12.21 15.75 1.07
CA ARG A 185 13.61 15.60 1.48
C ARG A 185 14.55 16.72 0.97
N LYS A 186 14.11 17.55 0.02
CA LYS A 186 14.92 18.66 -0.53
C LYS A 186 14.84 19.93 0.31
N GLN A 187 13.88 20.06 1.22
CA GLN A 187 13.89 21.12 2.23
C GLN A 187 14.81 20.73 3.39
N ARG A 188 16.10 20.58 3.10
CA ARG A 188 17.12 20.64 4.16
C ARG A 188 17.26 22.11 4.55
N VAL A 189 16.39 22.55 5.46
CA VAL A 189 16.50 23.86 6.11
C VAL A 189 17.80 23.87 6.88
N MET A 190 18.81 24.57 6.36
CA MET A 190 20.02 24.85 7.14
C MET A 190 19.65 25.99 8.10
N MET A 191 19.66 25.70 9.39
CA MET A 191 19.43 26.70 10.43
C MET A 191 20.74 27.46 10.66
N VAL A 192 20.75 28.77 10.43
CA VAL A 192 21.88 29.62 10.81
C VAL A 192 21.47 30.43 12.03
N VAL A 193 22.39 30.53 13.00
CA VAL A 193 22.20 31.36 14.19
C VAL A 193 22.44 32.80 13.79
N GLY A 194 21.41 33.64 13.88
CA GLY A 194 21.55 35.09 13.68
C GLY A 194 22.35 35.74 14.82
N PRO A 195 22.81 37.00 14.63
CA PRO A 195 23.63 37.72 15.61
C PRO A 195 22.94 37.91 16.98
N ASP A 196 21.61 37.83 17.02
CA ASP A 196 20.80 37.88 18.25
C ASP A 196 20.62 36.52 18.95
N GLY A 197 21.35 35.47 18.52
CA GLY A 197 21.25 34.11 19.07
C GLY A 197 19.99 33.33 18.62
N LYS A 198 19.19 33.89 17.70
CA LYS A 198 17.94 33.28 17.21
C LYS A 198 18.18 32.48 15.92
N LEU A 199 17.63 31.27 15.85
CA LEU A 199 17.73 30.39 14.68
C LEU A 199 16.84 30.93 13.55
N MET A 200 17.42 31.21 12.38
CA MET A 200 16.70 31.59 11.18
C MET A 200 16.82 30.48 10.11
N PRO A 201 15.70 30.03 9.51
CA PRO A 201 15.72 29.02 8.47
C PRO A 201 16.16 29.63 7.13
N LEU A 202 17.26 29.14 6.54
CA LEU A 202 17.58 29.44 5.14
C LEU A 202 16.73 28.55 4.23
N THR A 203 15.68 29.14 3.66
CA THR A 203 14.77 28.45 2.74
C THR A 203 15.24 28.51 1.28
N ASP A 204 16.25 29.32 0.97
CA ASP A 204 16.81 29.46 -0.38
C ASP A 204 18.35 29.40 -0.35
N LEU A 205 18.92 28.38 -0.98
CA LEU A 205 20.38 28.16 -1.08
C LEU A 205 20.97 28.71 -2.38
N THR A 206 20.28 29.62 -3.06
CA THR A 206 20.90 30.38 -4.15
C THR A 206 22.11 31.16 -3.62
N PRO A 207 23.27 31.11 -4.31
CA PRO A 207 24.52 31.65 -3.78
C PRO A 207 24.43 33.15 -3.47
N ASP A 208 23.61 33.90 -4.22
CA ASP A 208 23.42 35.35 -4.02
C ASP A 208 22.66 35.68 -2.73
N VAL A 209 21.67 34.86 -2.35
CA VAL A 209 20.88 35.07 -1.13
C VAL A 209 21.67 34.66 0.11
N VAL A 210 22.44 33.58 0.00
CA VAL A 210 23.35 33.12 1.07
C VAL A 210 24.43 34.17 1.33
N GLN A 211 25.03 34.74 0.28
CA GLN A 211 26.05 35.78 0.41
C GLN A 211 25.49 37.06 1.03
N GLY A 212 24.33 37.54 0.54
CA GLY A 212 23.68 38.74 1.07
C GLY A 212 23.26 38.61 2.54
N GLN A 213 22.90 37.40 2.99
CA GLN A 213 22.55 37.15 4.38
C GLN A 213 23.78 37.00 5.29
N ILE A 214 24.90 36.47 4.78
CA ILE A 214 26.18 36.50 5.50
C ILE A 214 26.67 37.94 5.67
N ASP A 215 26.55 38.76 4.62
CA ASP A 215 26.97 40.17 4.65
C ASP A 215 26.11 41.00 5.62
N SER A 216 24.82 40.71 5.76
CA SER A 216 23.94 41.39 6.73
C SER A 216 24.20 40.97 8.18
N ILE A 217 24.54 39.70 8.43
CA ILE A 217 24.98 39.21 9.75
C ILE A 217 26.27 39.91 10.18
N ASN A 218 27.22 40.08 9.25
CA ASN A 218 28.50 40.75 9.52
C ASN A 218 28.34 42.25 9.79
N GLN A 219 27.35 42.91 9.17
CA GLN A 219 27.06 44.33 9.42
C GLN A 219 26.42 44.58 10.80
N GLY A 220 25.71 43.60 11.37
CA GLY A 220 25.16 43.69 12.73
C GLY A 220 26.12 43.23 13.84
N ALA A 221 27.16 42.47 13.50
CA ALA A 221 28.10 41.89 14.47
C ALA A 221 29.22 42.83 14.93
N THR A 222 29.28 44.07 14.42
CA THR A 222 30.32 45.05 14.81
C THR A 222 30.22 45.55 16.25
N ASP A 223 29.13 45.24 16.98
CA ASP A 223 28.87 45.80 18.31
C ASP A 223 28.85 44.79 19.49
N GLY A 224 29.42 43.59 19.38
CA GLY A 224 29.47 42.75 20.60
C GLY A 224 30.19 41.41 20.61
N VAL A 225 30.70 40.90 19.49
CA VAL A 225 31.39 39.61 19.47
C VAL A 225 32.83 39.78 19.00
N GLY A 226 33.77 39.66 19.94
CA GLY A 226 35.22 39.80 19.69
C GLY A 226 35.83 38.63 18.90
N PHE A 227 35.12 38.07 17.92
CA PHE A 227 35.56 36.93 17.11
C PHE A 227 35.22 37.15 15.64
N ASP A 228 36.23 37.12 14.76
CA ASP A 228 36.06 37.20 13.31
C ASP A 228 35.90 35.80 12.71
N VAL A 229 34.70 35.51 12.21
CA VAL A 229 34.32 34.21 11.64
C VAL A 229 35.07 33.89 10.34
N ARG A 230 35.58 34.91 9.62
CA ARG A 230 36.30 34.70 8.35
C ARG A 230 37.74 34.26 8.55
N THR A 231 38.37 34.73 9.61
CA THR A 231 39.78 34.46 9.94
C THR A 231 39.94 33.48 11.09
N GLY A 232 38.90 33.29 11.91
CA GLY A 232 38.92 32.45 13.11
C GLY A 232 39.67 33.08 14.29
N GLU A 233 39.91 34.39 14.27
CA GLU A 233 40.77 35.10 15.23
C GLU A 233 39.94 36.03 16.14
N TYR A 234 40.35 36.16 17.41
CA TYR A 234 39.69 37.04 18.38
C TYR A 234 40.26 38.46 18.31
N ILE A 235 39.40 39.48 18.22
CA ILE A 235 39.82 40.88 18.07
C ILE A 235 39.96 41.53 19.46
N ASN A 236 41.15 42.07 19.75
CA ASN A 236 41.64 42.69 20.99
C ASN A 236 42.23 41.74 22.06
N GLN A 237 43.48 41.30 21.86
CA GLN A 237 44.38 40.75 22.90
C GLN A 237 45.33 41.80 23.49
N GLN A 238 44.87 43.02 23.73
CA GLN A 238 45.68 44.05 24.40
C GLN A 238 44.86 44.70 25.51
N GLN A 239 44.83 44.06 26.67
CA GLN A 239 45.19 44.60 27.99
C GLN A 239 44.70 43.63 29.09
N ASP A 240 45.58 43.33 30.04
CA ASP A 240 45.32 42.74 31.37
C ASP A 240 44.76 41.31 31.48
N ARG A 241 45.63 40.27 31.48
CA ARG A 241 45.45 39.06 32.33
C ARG A 241 46.78 38.45 32.79
N ASN A 242 46.81 38.10 34.08
CA ASN A 242 47.93 37.52 34.82
C ASN A 242 48.20 36.06 34.37
N PRO A 243 49.44 35.65 34.06
CA PRO A 243 49.75 34.32 33.49
C PRO A 243 49.50 33.13 34.43
N GLU A 244 49.22 33.35 35.71
CA GLU A 244 48.90 32.27 36.67
C GLU A 244 47.50 31.65 36.48
N GLN A 245 46.61 32.27 35.69
CA GLN A 245 45.26 31.72 35.45
C GLN A 245 45.20 30.77 34.22
N MET A 246 46.31 30.61 33.49
CA MET A 246 46.41 29.66 32.37
C MET A 246 46.97 28.30 32.77
N ASP A 247 47.48 28.17 33.99
CA ASP A 247 47.89 26.90 34.59
C ASP A 247 46.74 26.40 35.46
N GLY A 248 45.91 25.49 34.94
CA GLY A 248 44.73 24.91 35.62
C GLY A 248 45.05 24.11 36.90
N SER A 249 46.24 24.27 37.48
CA SER A 249 46.71 23.65 38.71
C SER A 249 45.87 24.05 39.94
N SER A 250 45.23 25.23 39.91
CA SER A 250 44.27 25.64 40.94
C SER A 250 42.94 24.87 40.84
N ASP A 251 42.43 24.63 39.63
CA ASP A 251 41.20 23.87 39.39
C ASP A 251 41.37 22.36 39.64
N VAL A 252 42.58 21.82 39.43
CA VAL A 252 42.95 20.45 39.81
C VAL A 252 42.99 20.29 41.33
N ARG A 253 43.53 21.28 42.07
CA ARG A 253 43.51 21.28 43.54
C ARG A 253 42.10 21.46 44.12
N ALA A 254 41.22 22.14 43.40
CA ALA A 254 39.83 22.33 43.78
C ALA A 254 38.94 21.11 43.44
N GLY A 255 39.49 20.03 42.87
CA GLY A 255 38.74 18.83 42.48
C GLY A 255 37.81 19.03 41.28
N SER A 256 37.89 20.18 40.60
CA SER A 256 37.07 20.53 39.43
C SER A 256 37.61 19.92 38.14
N MET A 257 38.92 19.63 38.09
CA MET A 257 39.57 18.95 36.97
C MET A 257 40.31 17.69 37.43
N LEU A 258 40.20 16.63 36.64
CA LEU A 258 40.91 15.37 36.87
C LEU A 258 42.42 15.55 36.63
N THR A 259 43.22 15.02 37.53
CA THR A 259 44.67 14.95 37.37
C THR A 259 45.05 14.06 36.19
N THR A 260 46.26 14.24 35.67
CA THR A 260 46.75 13.46 34.52
C THR A 260 46.86 11.97 34.85
N GLU A 261 47.14 11.62 36.12
CA GLU A 261 47.11 10.21 36.57
C GLU A 261 45.69 9.63 36.63
N GLN A 262 44.68 10.40 37.03
CA GLN A 262 43.29 9.96 37.04
C GLN A 262 42.74 9.74 35.63
N VAL A 263 43.11 10.60 34.67
CA VAL A 263 42.77 10.40 33.25
C VAL A 263 43.43 9.13 32.70
N TYR A 264 44.67 8.85 33.12
CA TYR A 264 45.40 7.66 32.68
C TYR A 264 44.86 6.36 33.30
N ALA A 265 44.37 6.41 34.55
CA ALA A 265 43.65 5.31 35.19
C ALA A 265 42.32 5.02 34.48
N LEU A 266 41.58 6.07 34.11
CA LEU A 266 40.33 5.94 33.36
C LEU A 266 40.53 5.32 31.97
N MET A 267 41.60 5.66 31.26
CA MET A 267 41.92 5.06 29.96
C MET A 267 42.28 3.56 30.04
N ARG A 268 42.73 3.07 31.20
CA ARG A 268 42.95 1.64 31.44
C ARG A 268 41.71 0.91 31.95
N GLY A 269 40.60 1.62 32.15
CA GLY A 269 39.37 1.07 32.69
C GLY A 269 39.39 0.86 34.21
N ASP A 270 40.35 1.47 34.91
CA ASP A 270 40.47 1.38 36.37
C ASP A 270 39.73 2.57 37.01
N VAL A 271 38.41 2.42 37.14
CA VAL A 271 37.49 3.48 37.59
C VAL A 271 37.65 3.82 39.07
N ASP A 272 38.11 2.86 39.88
CA ASP A 272 38.28 3.03 41.33
C ASP A 272 39.52 3.85 41.71
N ALA A 273 40.51 3.91 40.81
CA ALA A 273 41.70 4.76 40.97
C ALA A 273 41.50 6.18 40.43
N ALA A 274 40.42 6.43 39.67
CA ALA A 274 40.12 7.73 39.07
C ALA A 274 39.17 8.60 39.93
N THR A 275 38.53 8.03 40.95
CA THR A 275 37.62 8.72 41.86
C THR A 275 38.38 9.32 43.06
N PRO A 276 38.17 10.61 43.40
CA PRO A 276 38.70 11.16 44.64
C PRO A 276 38.02 10.45 45.83
N GLN A 277 38.82 9.92 46.75
CA GLN A 277 38.33 9.32 47.99
C GLN A 277 37.86 10.42 48.95
N GLU A 278 36.60 10.85 48.79
CA GLU A 278 35.84 11.52 49.84
C GLU A 278 34.49 10.82 49.99
N GLU A 279 34.34 10.20 51.16
CA GLU A 279 33.13 9.84 51.92
C GLU A 279 31.84 9.45 51.18
N GLU A 280 31.45 8.20 51.42
CA GLU A 280 30.19 7.55 51.10
C GLU A 280 28.96 8.46 51.37
N GLN A 281 28.37 9.01 50.31
CA GLN A 281 26.95 9.37 50.31
C GLN A 281 26.20 8.43 49.36
N GLN A 282 25.56 7.44 49.98
CA GLN A 282 24.57 6.57 49.34
C GLN A 282 23.46 7.42 48.72
N VAL A 283 23.45 7.51 47.40
CA VAL A 283 22.30 7.98 46.62
C VAL A 283 21.48 6.75 46.24
N ALA A 284 20.22 6.72 46.67
CA ALA A 284 19.30 5.62 46.42
C ALA A 284 18.86 5.56 44.94
N ASP A 285 18.85 4.35 44.38
CA ASP A 285 18.39 4.04 43.01
C ASP A 285 16.87 4.29 42.87
N PRO A 286 16.39 5.03 41.86
CA PRO A 286 14.96 5.33 41.68
C PRO A 286 14.13 4.20 41.04
N PHE A 287 14.64 2.99 40.87
CA PHE A 287 13.88 1.86 40.30
C PHE A 287 13.80 0.64 41.24
N PRO A 288 12.61 0.05 41.48
CA PRO A 288 12.50 -1.14 42.31
C PRO A 288 12.97 -2.37 41.52
N THR A 289 14.08 -2.98 41.94
CA THR A 289 14.50 -4.30 41.47
C THR A 289 13.82 -5.39 42.31
N PRO A 290 13.09 -6.35 41.72
CA PRO A 290 12.68 -7.54 42.45
C PRO A 290 13.88 -8.47 42.68
N ALA A 291 13.99 -9.00 43.89
CA ALA A 291 15.07 -9.87 44.32
C ALA A 291 15.17 -11.15 43.48
N ILE A 292 16.35 -11.40 42.91
CA ILE A 292 16.73 -12.72 42.40
C ILE A 292 17.83 -13.25 43.33
N GLU A 293 17.46 -14.24 44.13
CA GLU A 293 18.40 -15.07 44.90
C GLU A 293 19.42 -15.72 43.96
N GLN A 294 20.69 -15.46 44.22
CA GLN A 294 21.81 -16.19 43.63
C GLN A 294 21.93 -17.56 44.30
N ALA A 295 21.87 -18.63 43.50
CA ALA A 295 22.55 -19.88 43.83
C ALA A 295 23.49 -20.24 42.68
N ARG A 296 24.78 -20.09 42.95
CA ARG A 296 25.92 -20.35 42.08
C ARG A 296 26.38 -21.79 42.29
N THR A 297 26.45 -22.61 41.23
CA THR A 297 27.46 -23.69 41.08
C THR A 297 27.54 -24.15 39.61
N ILE A 298 28.74 -24.06 39.02
CA ILE A 298 29.18 -24.73 37.79
C ILE A 298 30.22 -25.78 38.23
N PRO A 299 30.17 -27.04 37.76
CA PRO A 299 31.05 -27.53 36.67
C PRO A 299 30.37 -28.65 35.83
N ALA A 300 30.78 -29.17 34.68
CA ALA A 300 31.92 -29.04 33.77
C ALA A 300 31.45 -29.47 32.36
N VAL A 301 32.22 -29.10 31.34
CA VAL A 301 32.05 -29.48 29.92
C VAL A 301 32.22 -31.00 29.72
N ALA A 302 31.27 -31.64 29.01
CA ALA A 302 31.48 -32.92 28.34
C ALA A 302 30.53 -33.12 27.14
N ASP A 303 31.15 -33.35 25.99
CA ASP A 303 30.73 -33.95 24.71
C ASP A 303 29.27 -33.99 24.24
N VAL A 304 29.09 -33.38 23.06
CA VAL A 304 27.91 -33.45 22.20
C VAL A 304 27.84 -34.80 21.49
N LYS A 305 26.72 -35.53 21.67
CA LYS A 305 26.18 -36.49 20.70
C LYS A 305 24.65 -36.31 20.59
N PRO A 306 24.07 -36.41 19.39
CA PRO A 306 22.74 -35.87 19.09
C PRO A 306 21.65 -36.77 19.65
N LYS A 307 20.66 -36.19 20.34
CA LYS A 307 19.46 -36.87 20.80
C LYS A 307 18.25 -36.29 20.06
N ALA A 308 17.54 -37.16 19.35
CA ALA A 308 16.38 -36.88 18.51
C ALA A 308 15.34 -36.01 19.22
N GLN A 309 14.86 -34.95 18.54
CA GLN A 309 13.67 -34.22 18.96
C GLN A 309 12.42 -35.05 18.66
N PRO A 310 11.46 -35.17 19.60
CA PRO A 310 10.16 -35.77 19.34
C PRO A 310 9.30 -34.84 18.48
N ASP A 311 8.57 -35.43 17.53
CA ASP A 311 7.62 -34.76 16.65
C ASP A 311 6.65 -33.85 17.40
N ARG A 312 6.67 -32.56 17.05
CA ARG A 312 5.68 -31.57 17.47
C ARG A 312 4.35 -31.91 16.81
N LYS A 313 3.45 -32.59 17.53
CA LYS A 313 2.06 -32.80 17.11
C LYS A 313 1.38 -31.44 16.94
N ILE A 314 1.05 -31.09 15.69
CA ILE A 314 0.12 -30.02 15.34
C ILE A 314 -1.27 -30.48 15.80
N PRO A 315 -2.02 -29.73 16.62
CA PRO A 315 -3.39 -30.08 16.93
C PRO A 315 -4.25 -29.92 15.66
N LYS A 316 -5.03 -30.96 15.32
CA LYS A 316 -6.05 -30.91 14.28
C LYS A 316 -7.16 -29.96 14.73
N ALA A 317 -7.44 -28.92 13.95
CA ALA A 317 -8.65 -28.12 14.11
C ALA A 317 -9.88 -29.01 13.90
N GLN A 318 -10.86 -28.92 14.80
CA GLN A 318 -12.21 -29.42 14.58
C GLN A 318 -13.05 -28.30 13.97
N ASN A 319 -13.96 -28.64 13.07
CA ASN A 319 -14.63 -27.75 12.12
C ASN A 319 -15.74 -26.85 12.74
N GLU A 320 -15.61 -26.40 13.99
CA GLU A 320 -16.64 -25.61 14.67
C GLU A 320 -16.15 -24.26 15.22
N ASP A 321 -14.84 -23.99 15.17
CA ASP A 321 -14.25 -22.72 15.69
C ASP A 321 -14.59 -21.47 14.84
N TRP A 322 -15.18 -21.63 13.65
CA TRP A 322 -15.56 -20.53 12.77
C TRP A 322 -16.96 -19.93 13.06
N GLN A 323 -17.77 -20.56 13.92
CA GLN A 323 -19.15 -20.14 14.16
C GLN A 323 -19.29 -19.07 15.25
N SER A 324 -18.21 -18.75 15.98
CA SER A 324 -18.25 -17.76 17.07
C SER A 324 -17.99 -16.32 16.63
N TRP A 325 -17.96 -16.04 15.32
CA TRP A 325 -17.68 -14.70 14.76
C TRP A 325 -18.92 -13.96 14.25
N ASP A 326 -20.08 -14.63 14.20
CA ASP A 326 -21.33 -14.08 13.64
C ASP A 326 -22.39 -13.69 14.70
N GLU A 327 -22.04 -13.68 15.99
CA GLU A 327 -22.88 -13.08 17.03
C GLU A 327 -22.18 -11.89 17.69
N ASP A 328 -22.26 -10.72 17.04
CA ASP A 328 -22.33 -9.38 17.65
C ASP A 328 -22.81 -8.33 16.63
#